data_AF-A0A9E5NH92-F1
#
_entry.id   AF-A0A9E5NH92-F1
#
_cell.length_a   1.000
_cell.length_b   1.000
_cell.length_c   1.000
_cell.angle_alpha   90.00
_cell.angle_beta   90.00
_cell.angle_gamma   90.00
#
_symmetry.space_group_name_H-M   'P 1'
#
loop_
_entity.id
_entity.type
_entity.pdbx_description
1 polymer ?
#
loop_
_entity_poly.entity_id
_entity_poly.type
_entity_poly.pdbx_seq_one_letter_code
_entity_poly.pdbx_strand_id
1 'polypeptide(L)'
;MTGAQEATDRPAKWLRRVARVLAVIWAGYWTFWLAPPTAEFLGLEEYTLPYYLTIAILALPFWVAAAIAWRRESVGGVALLVATFLLPWLVTASLPSYHYWSLGFMVIWVLLSLPIFVLGCFAGSLFLVSWRRSRTPATPEATE
;
A
#
# COMPACT_ATOMS: atom_id res chain seq x y z
N MET A 1 29.57 3.96 26.10
CA MET A 1 28.85 2.94 25.29
C MET A 1 27.63 3.49 24.52
N THR A 2 27.43 4.81 24.43
CA THR A 2 26.21 5.43 23.89
C THR A 2 26.24 5.76 22.38
N GLY A 3 27.42 5.92 21.77
CA GLY A 3 27.53 6.35 20.36
C GLY A 3 27.25 5.28 19.30
N ALA A 4 27.62 4.03 19.55
CA ALA A 4 27.48 2.93 18.57
C ALA A 4 26.02 2.42 18.45
N GLN A 5 25.27 2.44 19.56
CA GLN A 5 23.83 2.14 19.56
C GLN A 5 23.01 3.25 18.89
N GLU A 6 23.37 4.53 19.04
CA GLU A 6 22.68 5.62 18.33
C GLU A 6 22.87 5.56 16.81
N ALA A 7 24.03 5.12 16.32
CA ALA A 7 24.32 5.04 14.89
C ALA A 7 23.51 3.93 14.19
N THR A 8 23.28 2.80 14.86
CA THR A 8 22.48 1.67 14.33
C THR A 8 20.97 1.91 14.41
N ASP A 9 20.51 2.77 15.32
CA ASP A 9 19.09 3.12 15.50
C ASP A 9 18.54 4.09 14.44
N ARG A 10 19.38 5.00 13.94
CA ARG A 10 19.01 6.00 12.91
C ARG A 10 18.49 5.37 11.60
N PRO A 11 19.17 4.38 10.98
CA PRO A 11 18.70 3.79 9.72
C PRO A 11 17.39 3.03 9.89
N ALA A 12 17.17 2.35 11.03
CA ALA A 12 15.91 1.64 11.29
C ALA A 12 14.72 2.61 11.43
N LYS A 13 14.90 3.73 12.14
CA LYS A 13 13.89 4.80 12.27
C LYS A 13 13.58 5.45 10.92
N TRP A 14 14.61 5.68 10.09
CA TRP A 14 14.43 6.23 8.75
C TRP A 14 13.65 5.26 7.84
N LEU A 15 14.03 3.99 7.82
CA LEU A 15 13.36 2.95 7.02
C LEU A 15 11.86 2.86 7.35
N ARG A 16 11.51 2.96 8.64
CA ARG A 16 10.11 3.00 9.10
C ARG A 16 9.37 4.21 8.58
N ARG A 17 9.97 5.41 8.62
CA ARG A 17 9.34 6.62 8.09
C ARG A 17 9.10 6.51 6.59
N VAL A 18 10.06 5.99 5.84
CA VAL A 18 9.91 5.77 4.39
C VAL A 18 8.77 4.78 4.12
N ALA A 19 8.79 3.60 4.75
CA ALA A 19 7.73 2.59 4.55
C ALA A 19 6.32 3.13 4.85
N ARG A 20 6.21 3.98 5.88
CA ARG A 20 4.97 4.67 6.26
C ARG A 20 4.49 5.66 5.20
N VAL A 21 5.39 6.50 4.70
CA VAL A 21 5.06 7.47 3.64
C VAL A 21 4.64 6.73 2.38
N LEU A 22 5.34 5.66 2.00
CA LEU A 22 4.98 4.84 0.85
C LEU A 22 3.61 4.18 0.99
N ALA A 23 3.27 3.68 2.19
CA ALA A 23 1.94 3.10 2.45
C ALA A 23 0.81 4.13 2.32
N VAL A 24 1.05 5.38 2.74
CA VAL A 24 0.08 6.48 2.56
C VAL A 24 -0.06 6.87 1.10
N ILE A 25 1.05 7.01 0.37
CA ILE A 25 1.03 7.30 -1.07
C ILE A 25 0.26 6.20 -1.81
N TRP A 26 0.52 4.94 -1.47
CA TRP A 26 -0.17 3.79 -2.02
C TRP A 26 -1.69 3.85 -1.77
N ALA A 27 -2.13 4.06 -0.52
CA ALA A 27 -3.56 4.16 -0.20
C ALA A 27 -4.24 5.39 -0.85
N GLY A 28 -3.53 6.53 -0.86
CA GLY A 28 -3.99 7.76 -1.50
C GLY A 28 -4.16 7.60 -3.01
N TYR A 29 -3.24 6.90 -3.68
CA TYR A 29 -3.35 6.60 -5.11
C TYR A 29 -4.61 5.80 -5.43
N TRP A 30 -4.88 4.73 -4.68
CA TRP A 30 -6.09 3.93 -4.88
C TRP A 30 -7.36 4.74 -4.65
N THR A 31 -7.35 5.64 -3.67
CA THR A 31 -8.47 6.56 -3.41
C THR A 31 -8.67 7.55 -4.56
N PHE A 32 -7.57 8.08 -5.13
CA PHE A 32 -7.61 9.00 -6.26
C PHE A 32 -8.15 8.33 -7.53
N TRP A 33 -7.76 7.08 -7.81
CA TRP A 33 -8.30 6.34 -8.96
C TRP A 33 -9.78 6.03 -8.85
N LEU A 34 -10.23 5.78 -7.63
CA LEU A 34 -11.63 5.59 -7.34
C LEU A 34 -12.39 6.93 -7.28
N ALA A 35 -11.75 8.10 -7.44
CA ALA A 35 -12.42 9.38 -7.24
C ALA A 35 -13.45 9.74 -8.34
N PRO A 36 -14.30 10.75 -8.13
CA PRO A 36 -15.35 11.16 -9.07
C PRO A 36 -14.86 11.66 -10.44
N PRO A 37 -13.76 12.43 -10.56
CA PRO A 37 -13.34 12.91 -11.88
C PRO A 37 -12.88 11.77 -12.80
N THR A 38 -12.43 10.63 -12.27
CA THR A 38 -12.24 9.42 -13.09
C THR A 38 -13.56 8.72 -13.43
N ALA A 39 -14.59 8.83 -12.60
CA ALA A 39 -15.92 8.29 -12.86
C ALA A 39 -16.67 9.01 -13.98
N GLU A 40 -16.61 10.35 -13.96
CA GLU A 40 -17.15 11.21 -15.01
C GLU A 40 -16.42 10.95 -16.33
N PHE A 41 -15.09 10.83 -16.29
CA PHE A 41 -14.29 10.46 -17.47
C PHE A 41 -14.63 9.05 -18.03
N LEU A 42 -15.13 8.15 -17.18
CA LEU A 42 -15.57 6.80 -17.54
C LEU A 42 -17.07 6.73 -17.88
N GLY A 43 -17.80 7.84 -17.86
CA GLY A 43 -19.23 7.91 -18.20
C GLY A 43 -20.18 7.32 -17.15
N LEU A 44 -19.81 7.32 -15.86
CA LEU A 44 -20.57 6.73 -14.76
C LEU A 44 -21.47 7.75 -14.01
N GLU A 45 -21.99 8.76 -14.71
CA GLU A 45 -22.62 9.95 -14.11
C GLU A 45 -23.98 9.72 -13.41
N GLU A 46 -24.71 8.66 -13.76
CA GLU A 46 -26.12 8.49 -13.31
C GLU A 46 -26.32 7.97 -11.88
N TYR A 47 -25.27 7.55 -11.16
CA TYR A 47 -25.40 6.90 -9.84
C TYR A 47 -24.54 7.54 -8.77
N THR A 48 -24.68 8.85 -8.55
CA THR A 48 -23.80 9.61 -7.65
C THR A 48 -23.70 9.00 -6.25
N LEU A 49 -24.77 8.93 -5.44
CA LEU A 49 -24.67 8.48 -4.05
C LEU A 49 -24.17 7.02 -3.86
N PRO A 50 -24.71 6.01 -4.57
CA PRO A 50 -24.25 4.62 -4.42
C PRO A 50 -22.80 4.43 -4.88
N TYR A 51 -22.38 5.18 -5.89
CA TYR A 51 -21.02 5.15 -6.41
C TYR A 51 -20.02 5.68 -5.38
N TYR A 52 -20.27 6.84 -4.77
CA TYR A 52 -19.43 7.38 -3.68
C TYR A 52 -19.30 6.41 -2.50
N LEU A 53 -20.41 5.77 -2.12
CA LEU A 53 -20.41 4.79 -1.03
C LEU A 53 -19.56 3.56 -1.39
N THR A 54 -19.69 3.07 -2.63
CA THR A 54 -18.91 1.94 -3.15
C THR A 54 -17.42 2.27 -3.17
N ILE A 55 -17.04 3.46 -3.65
CA ILE A 55 -15.65 3.94 -3.62
C ILE A 55 -15.11 3.97 -2.20
N ALA A 56 -15.86 4.59 -1.27
CA ALA A 56 -15.43 4.70 0.12
C ALA A 56 -15.22 3.32 0.75
N ILE A 57 -16.13 2.38 0.49
CA ILE A 57 -16.03 0.99 0.97
C ILE A 57 -14.82 0.28 0.35
N LEU A 58 -14.55 0.47 -0.94
CA LEU A 58 -13.41 -0.15 -1.62
C LEU A 58 -12.07 0.47 -1.21
N ALA A 59 -12.03 1.78 -0.96
CA ALA A 59 -10.82 2.50 -0.55
C ALA A 59 -10.45 2.25 0.93
N LEU A 60 -11.44 2.02 1.80
CA LEU A 60 -11.25 1.88 3.24
C LEU A 60 -10.26 0.75 3.63
N PRO A 61 -10.28 -0.45 3.03
CA PRO A 61 -9.29 -1.48 3.27
C PRO A 61 -7.83 -1.04 3.03
N PHE A 62 -7.58 -0.18 2.03
CA PHE A 62 -6.24 0.34 1.75
C PHE A 62 -5.74 1.23 2.90
N TRP A 63 -6.61 2.11 3.40
CA TRP A 63 -6.31 2.98 4.54
C TRP A 63 -6.17 2.20 5.85
N VAL A 64 -7.01 1.19 6.07
CA VAL A 64 -6.90 0.33 7.25
C VAL A 64 -5.58 -0.44 7.23
N ALA A 65 -5.16 -0.99 6.09
CA ALA A 65 -3.87 -1.66 5.96
C ALA A 65 -2.69 -0.70 6.26
N ALA A 66 -2.73 0.52 5.72
CA ALA A 66 -1.73 1.55 6.02
C ALA A 66 -1.71 1.93 7.51
N ALA A 67 -2.88 2.06 8.15
CA ALA A 67 -3.00 2.37 9.56
C ALA A 67 -2.51 1.22 10.47
N ILE A 68 -2.77 -0.03 10.10
CA ILE A 68 -2.25 -1.21 10.81
C ILE A 68 -0.72 -1.25 10.70
N ALA A 69 -0.16 -0.94 9.53
CA ALA A 69 1.28 -0.82 9.31
C ALA A 69 1.95 0.26 10.16
N TRP A 70 1.21 1.31 10.52
CA TRP A 70 1.70 2.28 11.50
C TRP A 70 1.85 1.73 12.91
N ARG A 71 0.95 0.84 13.33
CA ARG A 71 0.89 0.34 14.71
C ARG A 71 1.66 -0.96 14.95
N ARG A 72 1.69 -1.86 13.98
CA ARG A 72 2.33 -3.18 14.10
C ARG A 72 3.10 -3.52 12.83
N GLU A 73 4.43 -3.48 12.91
CA GLU A 73 5.31 -3.62 11.74
C GLU A 73 5.16 -4.99 11.05
N SER A 74 5.10 -6.09 11.79
CA SER A 74 4.92 -7.43 11.22
C SER A 74 3.53 -7.62 10.59
N VAL A 75 2.49 -7.34 11.37
CA VAL A 75 1.10 -7.53 10.95
C VAL A 75 0.77 -6.60 9.79
N GLY A 76 1.23 -5.36 9.84
CA GLY A 76 0.96 -4.39 8.80
C GLY A 76 1.80 -4.55 7.55
N GLY A 77 3.03 -5.06 7.64
CA GLY A 77 3.80 -5.49 6.47
C GLY A 77 3.08 -6.61 5.72
N VAL A 78 2.59 -7.63 6.42
CA VAL A 78 1.79 -8.71 5.83
C VAL A 78 0.46 -8.18 5.30
N ALA A 79 -0.25 -7.35 6.07
CA ALA A 79 -1.53 -6.77 5.63
C ALA A 79 -1.38 -5.92 4.37
N LEU A 80 -0.31 -5.12 4.26
CA LEU A 80 -0.01 -4.34 3.05
C LEU A 80 0.25 -5.24 1.84
N LEU A 81 1.01 -6.33 2.00
CA LEU A 81 1.23 -7.29 0.92
C LEU A 81 -0.10 -7.91 0.50
N VAL A 82 -0.83 -8.51 1.43
CA VAL A 82 -2.13 -9.13 1.16
C VAL A 82 -3.09 -8.13 0.48
N ALA A 83 -3.15 -6.90 0.96
CA ALA A 83 -3.97 -5.84 0.39
C ALA A 83 -3.50 -5.43 -1.02
N THR A 84 -2.19 -5.39 -1.27
CA THR A 84 -1.59 -5.09 -2.59
C THR A 84 -1.91 -6.18 -3.62
N PHE A 85 -2.00 -7.44 -3.22
CA PHE A 85 -2.36 -8.54 -4.13
C PHE A 85 -3.88 -8.68 -4.32
N LEU A 86 -4.67 -8.58 -3.25
CA LEU A 86 -6.11 -8.87 -3.29
C LEU A 86 -6.98 -7.68 -3.71
N LEU A 87 -6.71 -6.49 -3.18
CA LEU A 87 -7.64 -5.37 -3.37
C LEU A 87 -7.70 -4.86 -4.81
N PRO A 88 -6.60 -4.78 -5.58
CA PRO A 88 -6.68 -4.40 -6.99
C PRO A 88 -7.56 -5.34 -7.81
N TRP A 89 -7.50 -6.64 -7.50
CA TRP A 89 -8.34 -7.64 -8.14
C TRP A 89 -9.80 -7.46 -7.76
N LEU A 90 -10.09 -7.24 -6.48
CA LEU A 90 -11.44 -6.99 -5.98
C LEU A 90 -12.05 -5.73 -6.62
N VAL A 91 -11.28 -4.64 -6.72
CA VAL A 91 -11.69 -3.41 -7.39
C VAL A 91 -12.00 -3.68 -8.86
N THR A 92 -11.09 -4.35 -9.58
CA THR A 92 -11.27 -4.62 -11.01
C THR A 92 -12.48 -5.53 -11.28
N ALA A 93 -12.67 -6.58 -10.48
CA ALA A 93 -13.80 -7.50 -10.62
C ALA A 93 -15.16 -6.88 -10.25
N SER A 94 -15.16 -5.86 -9.38
CA SER A 94 -16.39 -5.17 -8.96
C SER A 94 -16.82 -4.07 -9.94
N LEU A 95 -16.00 -3.74 -10.93
CA LEU A 95 -16.35 -2.75 -11.94
C LEU A 95 -17.36 -3.37 -12.92
N PRO A 96 -18.60 -2.85 -13.00
CA PRO A 96 -19.68 -3.46 -13.79
C PRO A 96 -19.36 -3.53 -15.29
N SER A 97 -18.36 -2.78 -15.74
CA SER A 97 -17.92 -2.72 -17.13
C SER A 97 -16.71 -3.59 -17.47
N TYR A 98 -16.14 -4.38 -16.54
CA TYR A 98 -14.87 -5.08 -16.77
C TYR A 98 -14.89 -6.02 -17.99
N HIS A 99 -16.05 -6.59 -18.30
CA HIS A 99 -16.27 -7.44 -19.48
C HIS A 99 -16.26 -6.68 -20.81
N TYR A 100 -16.45 -5.37 -20.78
CA TYR A 100 -16.53 -4.48 -21.95
C TYR A 100 -15.24 -3.68 -22.16
N TRP A 101 -14.21 -3.92 -21.35
CA TRP A 101 -12.94 -3.23 -21.50
C TRP A 101 -12.25 -3.65 -22.78
N SER A 102 -11.91 -2.67 -23.61
CA SER A 102 -11.07 -2.92 -24.78
C SER A 102 -9.68 -3.39 -24.33
N LEU A 103 -8.99 -4.16 -25.18
CA LEU A 103 -7.60 -4.58 -24.92
C LEU A 103 -6.71 -3.37 -24.59
N GLY A 104 -6.89 -2.25 -25.30
CA GLY A 104 -6.15 -1.01 -25.06
C GLY A 104 -6.37 -0.46 -23.65
N PHE A 105 -7.61 -0.46 -23.17
CA PHE A 105 -7.93 -0.02 -21.81
C PHE A 105 -7.32 -0.97 -20.75
N MET A 106 -7.38 -2.29 -20.98
CA MET A 106 -6.75 -3.28 -20.09
C MET A 106 -5.24 -3.06 -19.98
N VAL A 107 -4.55 -2.80 -21.10
CA VAL A 107 -3.12 -2.52 -21.11
C VAL A 107 -2.80 -1.25 -20.32
N ILE A 108 -3.54 -0.17 -20.56
CA ILE A 108 -3.37 1.10 -19.82
C ILE A 108 -3.58 0.88 -18.32
N TRP A 109 -4.63 0.14 -17.93
CA TRP A 109 -4.93 -0.18 -16.54
C TRP A 109 -3.80 -0.96 -15.85
N VAL A 110 -3.26 -1.98 -16.52
CA VAL A 110 -2.11 -2.77 -16.02
C VAL A 110 -0.87 -1.88 -15.89
N LEU A 111 -0.57 -1.06 -16.89
CA LEU A 111 0.59 -0.17 -16.86
C LEU A 111 0.51 0.88 -15.75
N LEU A 112 -0.69 1.39 -15.46
CA LEU A 112 -0.90 2.37 -14.40
C LEU A 112 -0.89 1.73 -13.00
N SER A 113 -1.41 0.51 -12.87
CA SER A 113 -1.42 -0.22 -11.59
C SER A 113 -0.07 -0.83 -11.21
N LEU A 114 0.79 -1.17 -12.18
CA LEU A 114 2.11 -1.79 -11.96
C LEU A 114 3.03 -1.00 -11.02
N PRO A 115 3.30 0.31 -11.23
CA PRO A 115 4.15 1.10 -10.34
C PRO A 115 3.67 1.10 -8.89
N ILE A 116 2.35 1.09 -8.70
CA ILE A 116 1.71 1.16 -7.39
C ILE A 116 1.65 -0.20 -6.73
N PHE A 117 1.45 -1.26 -7.51
CA PHE A 117 1.64 -2.62 -7.05
C PHE A 117 3.07 -2.83 -6.51
N VAL A 118 4.07 -2.35 -7.26
CA VAL A 118 5.47 -2.37 -6.80
C VAL A 118 5.64 -1.53 -5.54
N LEU A 119 5.01 -0.35 -5.47
CA LEU A 119 5.07 0.52 -4.29
C LEU A 119 4.54 -0.16 -3.02
N GLY A 120 3.37 -0.80 -3.11
CA GLY A 120 2.75 -1.53 -2.01
C GLY A 120 3.59 -2.73 -1.57
N CYS A 121 4.12 -3.50 -2.53
CA CYS A 121 5.04 -4.60 -2.28
C CYS A 121 6.33 -4.13 -1.59
N PHE A 122 6.89 -3.02 -2.05
CA PHE A 122 8.11 -2.45 -1.50
C PHE A 122 7.87 -1.93 -0.08
N ALA A 123 6.78 -1.20 0.16
CA ALA A 123 6.40 -0.74 1.50
C ALA A 123 6.21 -1.91 2.48
N GLY A 124 5.45 -2.94 2.09
CA GLY A 124 5.23 -4.14 2.89
C GLY A 124 6.54 -4.88 3.20
N SER A 125 7.41 -5.04 2.21
CA SER A 125 8.72 -5.67 2.37
C SER A 125 9.62 -4.88 3.32
N LEU A 126 9.66 -3.54 3.21
CA LEU A 126 10.42 -2.68 4.11
C LEU A 126 9.94 -2.81 5.57
N PHE A 127 8.64 -2.92 5.81
CA PHE A 127 8.10 -3.17 7.14
C PHE A 127 8.56 -4.52 7.71
N LEU A 128 8.55 -5.58 6.90
CA LEU A 128 9.03 -6.90 7.31
C LEU A 128 10.55 -6.92 7.58
N VAL A 129 11.34 -6.24 6.75
CA VAL A 129 12.78 -6.10 6.96
C VAL A 129 13.08 -5.28 8.22
N SER A 130 12.37 -4.16 8.43
CA SER A 130 12.50 -3.34 9.64
C SER A 130 12.19 -4.16 10.90
N TRP A 131 11.11 -4.93 10.85
CA TRP A 131 10.71 -5.80 11.95
C TRP A 131 11.75 -6.90 12.23
N ARG A 132 12.25 -7.58 11.20
CA ARG A 132 13.32 -8.59 11.37
C ARG A 132 14.55 -7.98 12.02
N ARG A 133 14.99 -6.81 11.54
CA ARG A 133 16.15 -6.09 12.11
C ARG A 133 15.94 -5.70 13.57
N SER A 134 14.72 -5.34 13.97
CA SER A 134 14.41 -5.03 15.38
C SER A 134 14.46 -6.26 16.32
N ARG A 135 14.49 -7.47 15.77
CA ARG A 135 14.47 -8.73 16.54
C ARG A 135 15.81 -9.44 16.60
N THR A 136 16.75 -9.15 15.71
CA THR A 136 18.10 -9.74 15.79
C THR A 136 18.86 -9.03 16.91
N PRO A 137 19.17 -9.70 18.04
CA PRO A 137 20.04 -9.11 19.06
C PRO A 137 21.38 -8.80 18.41
N ALA A 138 21.93 -7.62 18.68
CA ALA A 138 23.29 -7.30 18.28
C ALA A 138 24.20 -8.39 18.85
N THR A 139 24.82 -9.17 17.98
CA THR A 139 25.82 -10.15 18.37
C THR A 139 26.85 -9.39 19.20
N PRO A 140 27.03 -9.69 20.50
CA PRO A 140 28.03 -9.01 21.28
C PRO A 140 29.37 -9.34 20.62
N GLU A 141 30.00 -8.32 20.03
CA GLU A 141 31.36 -8.45 19.53
C GLU A 141 32.20 -8.94 20.71
N ALA A 142 32.79 -10.13 20.53
CA ALA A 142 33.72 -10.70 21.48
C ALA A 142 34.83 -9.67 21.68
N THR A 143 34.90 -9.15 22.89
CA THR A 143 35.97 -8.28 23.34
C THR A 143 37.18 -9.18 23.54
N GLU A 144 38.05 -9.24 22.53
CA GLU A 144 39.44 -9.72 22.66
C GLU A 144 40.34 -8.59 23.15
#